data_AF-U6Q1D8-F1
#
_entry.id   AF-U6Q1D8-F1
#
_cell.length_a   1.000
_cell.length_b   1.000
_cell.length_c   1.000
_cell.angle_alpha   90.00
_cell.angle_beta   90.00
_cell.angle_gamma   90.00
#
_symmetry.space_group_name_H-M   'P 1'
#
loop_
_entity.id
_entity.type
_entity.pdbx_description
1 polymer ?
#
loop_
_entity_poly.entity_id
_entity_poly.type
_entity_poly.pdbx_seq_one_letter_code
_entity_poly.pdbx_strand_id
1 'polypeptide(L)'
;MKAILVKTHNESKTLQEVRVITQDGRPTIIKAERHLNYEFFDESIGHAPNHIITKRMGNDLYVSFEENGQEVDLIIESFYDYPESALIGISENSSYYYYVPDTGEVEDYVTQLKAEEIEGQALGGEHVAAPLWLPIPSGFHFPWWVPLLLVPLIPALTDKDDDLPTSQSTSTSPDHKAGTFGEAVTQNVTDNDTNVDATTVRLIDPLTHQTSDTVYVPGQGTWTVKAGTDEVTFTPDAGFSANPTPINYMVKDKLGNQLSPTAVAVEYPAQTTADRVPGELGQPVTVDVVANDSNVDAKTIKLINPKTSEPSTDKVFVEGEGTWELVKDSSGNPTGKVTFTPIPGFYGDPTPINYVVNNTNGAPQNPTPVSIDYPSTSVPDVAIGVPGQPVTQNVTSNDGNGGKDVDPSTVQLIDPKNPNT
;
A
#
# COMPACT_ATOMS: atom_id res chain seq x y z
N MET A 1 -20.27 4.58 28.58
CA MET A 1 -20.21 5.84 27.83
C MET A 1 -18.79 6.10 27.39
N LYS A 2 -18.52 5.94 26.10
CA LYS A 2 -17.28 6.30 25.41
C LYS A 2 -17.61 7.26 24.28
N ALA A 3 -16.61 7.94 23.75
CA ALA A 3 -16.78 8.84 22.62
C ALA A 3 -16.16 8.19 21.38
N ILE A 4 -17.01 7.90 20.39
CA ILE A 4 -16.58 7.42 19.09
C ILE A 4 -16.61 8.58 18.11
N LEU A 5 -15.48 8.82 17.47
CA LEU A 5 -15.36 9.76 16.40
C LEU A 5 -15.73 9.08 15.09
N VAL A 6 -16.77 9.59 14.43
CA VAL A 6 -17.20 9.14 13.11
C VAL A 6 -16.71 10.16 12.10
N LYS A 7 -15.72 9.78 11.30
CA LYS A 7 -15.23 10.60 10.19
C LYS A 7 -15.82 10.09 8.88
N THR A 8 -16.33 11.01 8.07
CA THR A 8 -16.82 10.69 6.73
C THR A 8 -15.76 11.05 5.70
N HIS A 9 -15.51 10.13 4.79
CA HIS A 9 -14.48 10.26 3.76
C HIS A 9 -15.12 10.09 2.39
N ASN A 10 -14.80 10.99 1.46
CA ASN A 10 -15.13 10.81 0.04
C ASN A 10 -13.92 10.29 -0.74
N GLU A 11 -13.93 10.36 -2.07
CA GLU A 11 -12.81 9.99 -2.94
C GLU A 11 -11.53 10.87 -2.84
N SER A 12 -11.41 11.82 -1.90
CA SER A 12 -10.27 12.77 -1.90
C SER A 12 -9.89 13.43 -0.57
N LYS A 13 -10.76 13.40 0.45
CA LYS A 13 -10.54 14.01 1.77
C LYS A 13 -11.54 13.51 2.81
N THR A 14 -11.20 13.68 4.09
CA THR A 14 -12.20 13.72 5.15
C THR A 14 -13.11 14.93 4.94
N LEU A 15 -14.42 14.72 4.98
CA LEU A 15 -15.42 15.75 4.77
C LEU A 15 -16.00 16.27 6.07
N GLN A 16 -16.34 15.35 6.98
CA GLN A 16 -16.97 15.68 8.24
C GLN A 16 -16.44 14.78 9.34
N GLU A 17 -16.48 15.31 10.56
CA GLU A 17 -16.18 14.58 11.78
C GLU A 17 -17.33 14.84 12.76
N VAL A 18 -17.92 13.77 13.29
CA VAL A 18 -19.02 13.80 14.24
C VAL A 18 -18.66 12.96 15.44
N ARG A 19 -18.88 13.51 16.64
CA ARG A 19 -18.64 12.80 17.89
C ARG A 19 -19.91 12.12 18.37
N VAL A 20 -19.88 10.80 18.47
CA VAL A 20 -20.95 9.94 18.99
C VAL A 20 -20.65 9.60 20.44
N ILE A 21 -21.59 9.81 21.34
CA ILE A 21 -21.48 9.43 22.75
C ILE A 21 -22.25 8.14 22.95
N THR A 22 -21.58 7.05 23.33
CA THR A 22 -22.26 5.76 23.54
C THR A 22 -22.99 5.73 24.86
N GLN A 23 -24.05 4.92 24.94
CA GLN A 23 -24.84 4.68 26.15
C GLN A 23 -25.46 5.95 26.78
N ASP A 24 -25.75 6.99 26.00
CA ASP A 24 -26.41 8.21 26.47
C ASP A 24 -27.94 8.20 26.27
N GLY A 25 -28.46 7.09 25.72
CA GLY A 25 -29.86 6.88 25.39
C GLY A 25 -30.39 7.72 24.21
N ARG A 26 -29.51 8.38 23.45
CA ARG A 26 -29.87 9.22 22.30
C ARG A 26 -28.92 8.97 21.12
N PRO A 27 -29.35 8.20 20.10
CA PRO A 27 -28.49 7.95 18.96
C PRO A 27 -28.11 9.26 18.27
N THR A 28 -26.83 9.37 17.92
CA THR A 28 -26.37 10.40 17.01
C THR A 28 -26.86 10.06 15.61
N ILE A 29 -27.43 11.03 14.90
CA ILE A 29 -27.98 10.81 13.56
C ILE A 29 -27.15 11.57 12.54
N ILE A 30 -26.66 10.86 11.53
CA ILE A 30 -26.00 11.43 10.36
C ILE A 30 -26.71 10.97 9.09
N LYS A 31 -26.53 11.71 8.00
CA LYS A 31 -27.09 11.35 6.69
C LYS A 31 -26.01 10.75 5.81
N ALA A 32 -26.34 9.67 5.13
CA ALA A 32 -25.49 9.17 4.10
C ALA A 32 -25.50 10.08 2.87
N GLU A 33 -24.36 10.16 2.21
CA GLU A 33 -24.23 10.75 0.89
C GLU A 33 -23.48 9.77 -0.02
N ARG A 34 -23.60 10.01 -1.32
CA ARG A 34 -23.01 9.17 -2.36
C ARG A 34 -21.48 9.14 -2.24
N HIS A 35 -20.90 7.94 -2.38
CA HIS A 35 -19.46 7.68 -2.30
C HIS A 35 -18.81 8.09 -0.96
N LEU A 36 -19.50 7.90 0.16
CA LEU A 36 -18.94 8.12 1.49
C LEU A 36 -18.61 6.82 2.22
N ASN A 37 -17.42 6.78 2.82
CA ASN A 37 -17.03 5.78 3.81
C ASN A 37 -17.03 6.40 5.21
N TYR A 38 -17.32 5.57 6.22
CA TYR A 38 -17.45 5.97 7.62
C TYR A 38 -16.34 5.32 8.44
N GLU A 39 -15.35 6.12 8.83
CA GLU A 39 -14.27 5.70 9.73
C GLU A 39 -14.73 5.88 11.18
N PHE A 40 -14.58 4.83 11.97
CA PHE A 40 -14.79 4.85 13.40
C PHE A 40 -13.46 4.93 14.14
N PHE A 41 -13.38 5.79 15.14
CA PHE A 41 -12.20 5.93 15.98
C PHE A 41 -12.64 6.13 17.44
N ASP A 42 -12.23 5.21 18.32
CA ASP A 42 -12.53 5.29 19.74
C ASP A 42 -11.43 6.09 20.45
N GLU A 43 -11.79 7.28 20.95
CA GLU A 43 -10.85 8.19 21.61
C GLU A 43 -10.24 7.60 22.90
N SER A 44 -10.87 6.59 23.49
CA SER A 44 -10.44 6.03 24.77
C SER A 44 -9.32 4.98 24.63
N ILE A 45 -9.29 4.27 23.50
CA ILE A 45 -8.31 3.21 23.22
C ILE A 45 -7.34 3.59 22.10
N GLY A 46 -7.58 4.70 21.40
CA GLY A 46 -6.67 5.25 20.39
C GLY A 46 -6.68 4.50 19.06
N HIS A 47 -7.70 3.69 18.82
CA HIS A 47 -7.95 2.93 17.60
C HIS A 47 -9.47 2.70 17.45
N ALA A 48 -9.90 2.08 16.35
CA ALA A 48 -11.31 1.77 16.11
C ALA A 48 -11.80 0.63 17.03
N PRO A 49 -13.10 0.58 17.39
CA PRO A 49 -13.67 -0.56 18.08
C PRO A 49 -13.45 -1.85 17.29
N ASN A 50 -12.94 -2.90 17.95
CA ASN A 50 -12.70 -4.19 17.28
C ASN A 50 -13.99 -4.92 16.90
N HIS A 51 -15.11 -4.58 17.54
CA HIS A 51 -16.41 -5.18 17.30
C HIS A 51 -17.51 -4.12 17.39
N ILE A 52 -18.52 -4.24 16.53
CA ILE A 52 -19.74 -3.44 16.51
C ILE A 52 -20.94 -4.34 16.22
N ILE A 53 -22.13 -3.87 16.55
CA ILE A 53 -23.38 -4.52 16.12
C ILE A 53 -24.13 -3.59 15.19
N THR A 54 -24.50 -4.10 14.02
CA THR A 54 -25.23 -3.39 13.00
C THR A 54 -26.64 -3.94 12.86
N LYS A 55 -27.58 -3.07 12.55
CA LYS A 55 -28.96 -3.45 12.23
C LYS A 55 -29.48 -2.62 11.07
N ARG A 56 -30.11 -3.28 10.10
CA ARG A 56 -30.84 -2.57 9.04
C ARG A 56 -32.28 -2.29 9.46
N MET A 57 -32.71 -1.05 9.36
CA MET A 57 -34.12 -0.67 9.51
C MET A 57 -34.55 0.14 8.28
N GLY A 58 -35.28 -0.49 7.36
CA GLY A 58 -35.59 0.13 6.07
C GLY A 58 -34.33 0.42 5.27
N ASN A 59 -34.07 1.70 4.97
CA ASN A 59 -32.85 2.14 4.26
C ASN A 59 -31.79 2.73 5.20
N ASP A 60 -32.03 2.68 6.51
CA ASP A 60 -31.13 3.24 7.50
C ASP A 60 -30.29 2.14 8.15
N LEU A 61 -29.06 2.49 8.50
CA LEU A 61 -28.15 1.63 9.25
C LEU A 61 -28.06 2.10 10.70
N TYR A 62 -28.33 1.19 11.63
CA TYR A 62 -28.27 1.40 13.06
C TYR A 62 -27.00 0.72 13.57
N VAL A 63 -26.18 1.43 14.35
CA VAL A 63 -24.89 0.93 14.85
C VAL A 63 -24.84 1.07 16.37
N SER A 64 -24.48 -0.03 17.02
CA SER A 64 -24.09 -0.11 18.43
C SER A 64 -22.59 -0.35 18.50
N PHE A 65 -21.88 0.46 19.29
CA PHE A 65 -20.46 0.26 19.56
C PHE A 65 -20.21 -0.60 20.81
N GLU A 66 -21.28 -1.18 21.36
CA GLU A 66 -21.29 -2.06 22.51
C GLU A 66 -21.54 -3.51 22.07
N GLU A 67 -20.78 -4.46 22.63
CA GLU A 67 -20.83 -5.90 22.26
C GLU A 67 -22.20 -6.56 22.47
N ASN A 68 -23.07 -5.98 23.30
CA ASN A 68 -24.39 -6.53 23.59
C ASN A 68 -25.50 -6.00 22.67
N GLY A 69 -25.24 -4.96 21.87
CA GLY A 69 -26.15 -4.43 20.86
C GLY A 69 -27.46 -3.84 21.41
N GLN A 70 -27.54 -3.57 22.72
CA GLN A 70 -28.81 -3.23 23.37
C GLN A 70 -29.23 -1.78 23.14
N GLU A 71 -28.28 -0.87 22.92
CA GLU A 71 -28.52 0.54 22.65
C GLU A 71 -27.96 0.92 21.29
N VAL A 72 -28.67 1.80 20.59
CA VAL A 72 -28.23 2.33 19.29
C VAL A 72 -27.51 3.64 19.58
N ASP A 73 -26.24 3.70 19.22
CA ASP A 73 -25.40 4.87 19.44
C ASP A 73 -25.37 5.78 18.21
N LEU A 74 -25.44 5.19 17.01
CA LEU A 74 -25.37 5.90 15.73
C LEU A 74 -26.44 5.39 14.77
N ILE A 75 -27.10 6.32 14.08
CA ILE A 75 -27.97 6.05 12.93
C ILE A 75 -27.40 6.78 11.72
N ILE A 76 -27.17 6.03 10.65
CA ILE A 76 -26.80 6.55 9.33
C ILE A 76 -28.03 6.45 8.44
N GLU A 77 -28.74 7.56 8.29
CA GLU A 77 -29.95 7.65 7.46
C GLU A 77 -29.59 7.42 5.99
N SER A 78 -30.46 6.71 5.25
CA SER A 78 -30.28 6.43 3.82
C SER A 78 -29.00 5.66 3.47
N PHE A 79 -28.36 4.98 4.43
CA PHE A 79 -27.14 4.19 4.17
C PHE A 79 -27.32 3.21 3.00
N TYR A 80 -28.44 2.51 2.94
CA TYR A 80 -28.70 1.52 1.89
C TYR A 80 -29.16 2.12 0.55
N ASP A 81 -29.34 3.45 0.47
CA ASP A 81 -29.49 4.14 -0.82
C ASP A 81 -28.13 4.25 -1.54
N TYR A 82 -27.02 4.05 -0.81
CA TYR A 82 -25.64 4.18 -1.25
C TYR A 82 -24.87 2.87 -0.97
N PRO A 83 -25.11 1.80 -1.76
CA PRO A 83 -24.48 0.48 -1.57
C PRO A 83 -22.95 0.51 -1.67
N GLU A 84 -22.40 1.62 -2.16
CA GLU A 84 -20.98 1.94 -2.20
C GLU A 84 -20.40 2.47 -0.86
N SER A 85 -21.18 2.49 0.22
CA SER A 85 -20.69 2.94 1.51
C SER A 85 -19.99 1.81 2.27
N ALA A 86 -18.90 2.11 2.96
CA ALA A 86 -18.22 1.17 3.86
C ALA A 86 -18.11 1.69 5.29
N LEU A 87 -18.07 0.75 6.24
CA LEU A 87 -17.61 1.02 7.60
C LEU A 87 -16.15 0.58 7.70
N ILE A 88 -15.29 1.47 8.19
CA ILE A 88 -13.85 1.24 8.31
C ILE A 88 -13.31 1.70 9.68
N GLY A 89 -12.12 1.25 10.03
CA GLY A 89 -11.43 1.66 11.25
C GLY A 89 -9.93 1.45 11.18
N ILE A 90 -9.17 2.23 11.93
CA ILE A 90 -7.73 2.05 12.13
C ILE A 90 -7.54 1.08 13.30
N SER A 91 -6.77 0.01 13.15
CA SER A 91 -6.48 -0.93 14.25
C SER A 91 -5.22 -0.53 15.03
N GLU A 92 -4.88 -1.30 16.08
CA GLU A 92 -3.69 -1.10 16.90
C GLU A 92 -2.37 -1.06 16.10
N ASN A 93 -2.31 -1.71 14.94
CA ASN A 93 -1.12 -1.71 14.10
C ASN A 93 -1.03 -0.50 13.14
N SER A 94 -1.90 0.50 13.32
CA SER A 94 -2.00 1.71 12.48
C SER A 94 -2.41 1.47 11.03
N SER A 95 -2.89 0.27 10.70
CA SER A 95 -3.47 -0.02 9.38
C SER A 95 -4.99 0.08 9.42
N TYR A 96 -5.58 0.37 8.26
CA TYR A 96 -7.02 0.45 8.10
C TYR A 96 -7.60 -0.93 7.79
N TYR A 97 -8.81 -1.18 8.29
CA TYR A 97 -9.57 -2.40 8.07
C TYR A 97 -11.04 -2.07 7.85
N TYR A 98 -11.75 -2.98 7.18
CA TYR A 98 -13.20 -2.96 7.10
C TYR A 98 -13.81 -3.61 8.34
N TYR A 99 -15.06 -3.26 8.62
CA TYR A 99 -15.93 -4.10 9.44
C TYR A 99 -16.53 -5.20 8.57
N VAL A 100 -16.30 -6.45 8.97
CA VAL A 100 -16.75 -7.67 8.28
C VAL A 100 -17.64 -8.48 9.23
N PRO A 101 -18.61 -9.26 8.72
CA PRO A 101 -19.50 -10.02 9.59
C PRO A 101 -18.75 -11.10 10.37
N ASP A 102 -19.17 -11.32 11.62
CA ASP A 102 -18.61 -12.38 12.47
C ASP A 102 -18.81 -13.78 11.85
N THR A 103 -19.86 -13.94 11.05
CA THR A 103 -20.21 -15.20 10.36
C THR A 103 -19.29 -15.48 9.17
N GLY A 104 -18.71 -14.45 8.56
CA GLY A 104 -17.99 -14.53 7.29
C GLY A 104 -18.87 -14.72 6.06
N GLU A 105 -20.19 -14.80 6.21
CA GLU A 105 -21.13 -15.02 5.11
C GLU A 105 -21.38 -13.73 4.31
N VAL A 106 -21.54 -13.86 2.99
CA VAL A 106 -21.69 -12.69 2.09
C VAL A 106 -22.97 -11.90 2.36
N GLU A 107 -24.04 -12.58 2.77
CA GLU A 107 -25.33 -11.93 3.06
C GLU A 107 -25.33 -11.11 4.36
N ASP A 108 -24.38 -11.39 5.25
CA ASP A 108 -24.29 -10.75 6.58
C ASP A 108 -23.41 -9.50 6.58
N TYR A 109 -22.82 -9.14 5.44
CA TYR A 109 -22.07 -7.89 5.32
C TYR A 109 -22.98 -6.70 5.57
N VAL A 110 -22.45 -5.67 6.23
CA VAL A 110 -23.21 -4.45 6.57
C VAL A 110 -23.95 -3.84 5.38
N THR A 111 -23.39 -3.90 4.18
CA THR A 111 -23.98 -3.38 2.94
C THR A 111 -25.07 -4.26 2.33
N GLN A 112 -25.18 -5.52 2.78
CA GLN A 112 -26.08 -6.53 2.23
C GLN A 112 -27.15 -7.02 3.20
N LEU A 113 -27.07 -6.62 4.48
CA LEU A 113 -28.06 -6.98 5.50
C LEU A 113 -29.49 -6.83 4.98
N LYS A 114 -30.29 -7.86 5.21
CA LYS A 114 -31.72 -7.82 4.93
C LYS A 114 -32.41 -6.88 5.90
N ALA A 115 -33.57 -6.37 5.52
CA ALA A 115 -34.33 -5.49 6.39
C ALA A 115 -34.64 -6.20 7.72
N GLU A 116 -34.44 -5.49 8.83
CA GLU A 116 -34.60 -5.95 10.22
C GLU A 116 -33.55 -6.94 10.73
N GLU A 117 -32.58 -7.33 9.89
CA GLU A 117 -31.46 -8.18 10.28
C GLU A 117 -30.48 -7.44 11.19
N ILE A 118 -29.95 -8.17 12.16
CA ILE A 118 -28.97 -7.70 13.14
C ILE A 118 -27.76 -8.59 12.98
N GLU A 119 -26.59 -7.99 12.81
CA GLU A 119 -25.35 -8.73 12.73
C GLU A 119 -24.21 -8.12 13.54
N GLY A 120 -23.36 -9.00 14.05
CA GLY A 120 -22.08 -8.63 14.64
C GLY A 120 -21.06 -8.41 13.52
N GLN A 121 -20.25 -7.36 13.65
CA GLN A 121 -19.19 -7.07 12.70
C GLN A 121 -17.88 -6.85 13.45
N ALA A 122 -16.83 -7.54 13.01
CA ALA A 122 -15.48 -7.40 13.51
C ALA A 122 -14.64 -6.51 12.59
N LEU A 123 -13.78 -5.68 13.19
CA LEU A 123 -12.74 -4.97 12.46
C LEU A 123 -11.66 -5.99 12.05
N GLY A 124 -11.56 -6.32 10.77
CA GLY A 124 -10.68 -7.41 10.35
C GLY A 124 -10.62 -7.66 8.84
N GLY A 125 -9.88 -8.71 8.47
CA GLY A 125 -9.55 -9.03 7.09
C GLY A 125 -8.14 -8.59 6.70
N GLU A 126 -7.90 -8.42 5.41
CA GLU A 126 -6.64 -7.85 4.92
C GLU A 126 -6.59 -6.35 5.24
N HIS A 127 -5.42 -5.89 5.68
CA HIS A 127 -5.22 -4.48 5.96
C HIS A 127 -5.18 -3.69 4.65
N VAL A 128 -5.82 -2.53 4.62
CA VAL A 128 -5.69 -1.61 3.50
C VAL A 128 -4.60 -0.59 3.81
N ALA A 129 -3.67 -0.38 2.88
CA ALA A 129 -2.69 0.69 2.98
C ALA A 129 -3.42 2.06 3.03
N ALA A 130 -2.99 2.94 3.93
CA ALA A 130 -3.59 4.24 4.28
C ALA A 130 -3.98 5.15 3.06
N PRO A 131 -4.88 6.15 3.25
CA PRO A 131 -6.01 6.33 2.34
C PRO A 131 -5.69 7.23 1.14
N LEU A 132 -5.85 6.68 -0.07
CA LEU A 132 -6.39 7.43 -1.21
C LEU A 132 -7.66 6.73 -1.67
N TRP A 133 -8.70 6.88 -0.85
CA TRP A 133 -10.09 6.90 -1.30
C TRP A 133 -10.47 5.86 -2.34
N LEU A 134 -10.88 4.71 -1.83
CA LEU A 134 -11.53 3.65 -2.58
C LEU A 134 -12.59 4.24 -3.53
N PRO A 135 -12.36 4.27 -4.86
CA PRO A 135 -13.50 4.32 -5.75
C PRO A 135 -14.17 2.97 -5.56
N ILE A 136 -15.34 2.95 -4.92
CA ILE A 136 -16.28 1.87 -5.21
C ILE A 136 -16.87 2.27 -6.56
N PRO A 137 -16.49 1.58 -7.66
CA PRO A 137 -16.97 1.94 -8.98
C PRO A 137 -18.49 1.89 -8.93
N SER A 138 -19.15 2.95 -9.39
CA SER A 138 -20.60 3.04 -9.35
C SER A 138 -21.23 1.79 -10.00
N GLY A 139 -21.89 0.99 -9.16
CA GLY A 139 -22.59 -0.25 -9.47
C GLY A 139 -21.86 -1.55 -9.12
N PHE A 140 -20.62 -1.51 -8.62
CA PHE A 140 -19.97 -2.70 -8.05
C PHE A 140 -20.40 -2.82 -6.60
N HIS A 141 -21.07 -3.93 -6.30
CA HIS A 141 -21.28 -4.39 -4.94
C HIS A 141 -19.92 -4.47 -4.23
N PHE A 142 -19.91 -4.10 -2.94
CA PHE A 142 -18.80 -4.16 -1.99
C PHE A 142 -17.71 -5.20 -2.32
N PRO A 143 -16.40 -4.90 -2.20
CA PRO A 143 -15.32 -5.69 -2.78
C PRO A 143 -15.26 -7.15 -2.29
N TRP A 144 -15.52 -8.11 -3.17
CA TRP A 144 -15.51 -9.56 -2.87
C TRP A 144 -14.10 -10.17 -2.68
N TRP A 145 -13.04 -9.38 -2.43
CA TRP A 145 -11.68 -9.93 -2.21
C TRP A 145 -11.34 -10.23 -0.74
N VAL A 146 -12.20 -9.85 0.22
CA VAL A 146 -11.97 -10.13 1.65
C VAL A 146 -12.24 -11.58 2.13
N PRO A 147 -12.99 -12.50 1.45
CA PRO A 147 -13.33 -13.77 2.09
C PRO A 147 -12.34 -14.93 1.89
N LEU A 148 -11.19 -14.79 1.22
CA LEU A 148 -10.42 -15.99 0.83
C LEU A 148 -9.46 -16.60 1.87
N LEU A 149 -9.43 -16.16 3.13
CA LEU A 149 -8.46 -16.70 4.11
C LEU A 149 -9.02 -17.37 5.38
N LEU A 150 -10.33 -17.58 5.52
CA LEU A 150 -10.87 -18.28 6.70
C LEU A 150 -11.86 -19.39 6.37
N VAL A 151 -11.35 -20.55 5.96
CA VAL A 151 -11.95 -21.83 6.38
C VAL A 151 -10.84 -22.79 6.82
N PRO A 152 -10.60 -22.98 8.13
CA PRO A 152 -9.95 -24.19 8.59
C PRO A 152 -10.93 -25.36 8.41
N LEU A 153 -10.48 -26.43 7.74
CA LEU A 153 -11.20 -27.70 7.64
C LEU A 153 -11.75 -28.13 9.01
N ILE A 154 -13.08 -28.20 9.15
CA ILE A 154 -13.69 -29.07 10.17
C ILE A 154 -13.85 -30.45 9.51
N PRO A 155 -13.23 -31.53 10.05
CA PRO A 155 -13.55 -32.87 9.61
C PRO A 155 -14.96 -33.21 10.08
N ALA A 156 -15.89 -33.34 9.13
CA ALA A 156 -17.26 -33.75 9.40
C ALA A 156 -17.29 -35.13 10.08
N LEU A 157 -17.96 -35.17 11.23
CA LEU A 157 -18.41 -36.40 11.88
C LEU A 157 -19.34 -37.14 10.92
N THR A 158 -19.05 -38.41 10.69
CA THR A 158 -19.90 -39.35 9.95
C THR A 158 -21.21 -39.61 10.70
N ASP A 159 -22.36 -39.38 10.07
CA ASP A 159 -23.43 -40.37 10.13
C ASP A 159 -24.36 -40.29 8.91
N LYS A 160 -25.02 -41.43 8.67
CA LYS A 160 -25.51 -41.95 7.40
C LYS A 160 -26.86 -41.39 6.94
N ASP A 161 -27.05 -41.57 5.63
CA ASP A 161 -28.30 -41.70 4.86
C ASP A 161 -29.15 -40.42 4.65
N ASP A 162 -29.00 -39.82 3.45
CA ASP A 162 -30.14 -39.53 2.57
C ASP A 162 -29.65 -39.18 1.15
N ASP A 163 -30.01 -40.03 0.18
CA ASP A 163 -29.80 -39.82 -1.25
C ASP A 163 -30.72 -38.68 -1.77
N LEU A 164 -30.22 -37.44 -1.75
CA LEU A 164 -30.63 -36.40 -2.70
C LEU A 164 -29.54 -36.26 -3.77
N PRO A 165 -29.88 -35.98 -5.05
CA PRO A 165 -28.87 -35.59 -6.01
C PRO A 165 -28.25 -34.29 -5.49
N THR A 166 -27.02 -34.39 -5.02
CA THR A 166 -26.22 -33.23 -4.63
C THR A 166 -26.07 -32.36 -5.87
N SER A 167 -26.84 -31.27 -5.89
CA SER A 167 -26.50 -30.07 -6.65
C SER A 167 -25.15 -29.61 -6.11
N GLN A 168 -24.07 -30.16 -6.66
CA GLN A 168 -22.73 -29.68 -6.43
C GLN A 168 -22.71 -28.25 -6.97
N SER A 169 -22.77 -27.25 -6.09
CA SER A 169 -22.63 -25.86 -6.50
C SER A 169 -21.25 -25.74 -7.14
N THR A 170 -21.23 -25.54 -8.46
CA THR A 170 -19.99 -25.28 -9.17
C THR A 170 -19.69 -23.80 -8.99
N SER A 171 -18.80 -23.49 -8.05
CA SER A 171 -18.21 -22.16 -7.90
C SER A 171 -16.81 -22.18 -8.47
N THR A 172 -16.45 -21.10 -9.14
CA THR A 172 -15.09 -20.81 -9.58
C THR A 172 -14.26 -20.21 -8.44
N SER A 173 -12.95 -20.39 -8.48
CA SER A 173 -12.01 -19.97 -7.45
C SER A 173 -11.19 -18.77 -7.92
N PRO A 174 -10.97 -17.74 -7.10
CA PRO A 174 -10.19 -16.57 -7.51
C PRO A 174 -8.76 -16.90 -7.96
N ASP A 175 -8.30 -16.12 -8.92
CA ASP A 175 -7.00 -16.27 -9.57
C ASP A 175 -6.04 -15.17 -9.14
N HIS A 176 -4.78 -15.55 -8.96
CA HIS A 176 -3.74 -14.62 -8.56
C HIS A 176 -2.42 -14.94 -9.23
N LYS A 177 -1.76 -13.92 -9.78
CA LYS A 177 -0.43 -14.08 -10.37
C LYS A 177 0.47 -12.88 -10.09
N ALA A 178 1.70 -13.17 -9.64
CA ALA A 178 2.74 -12.17 -9.48
C ALA A 178 3.25 -11.68 -10.85
N GLY A 179 3.55 -10.39 -10.96
CA GLY A 179 4.07 -9.72 -12.14
C GLY A 179 5.41 -9.01 -11.93
N THR A 180 5.97 -8.48 -13.02
CA THR A 180 7.11 -7.55 -13.01
C THR A 180 6.64 -6.16 -13.45
N PHE A 181 7.09 -5.09 -12.80
CA PHE A 181 6.67 -3.74 -13.14
C PHE A 181 6.85 -3.40 -14.63
N GLY A 182 5.82 -2.78 -15.21
CA GLY A 182 5.80 -2.37 -16.62
C GLY A 182 5.65 -3.52 -17.62
N GLU A 183 5.66 -4.78 -17.18
CA GLU A 183 5.42 -5.95 -18.03
C GLU A 183 3.97 -6.42 -17.93
N ALA A 184 3.47 -6.99 -19.04
CA ALA A 184 2.16 -7.61 -19.07
C ALA A 184 2.18 -8.94 -18.30
N VAL A 185 1.09 -9.23 -17.59
CA VAL A 185 0.93 -10.45 -16.80
C VAL A 185 -0.22 -11.26 -17.37
N THR A 186 0.08 -12.50 -17.79
CA THR A 186 -0.90 -13.42 -18.40
C THR A 186 -1.12 -14.66 -17.54
N GLN A 187 -2.37 -15.07 -17.31
CA GLN A 187 -2.74 -16.30 -16.60
C GLN A 187 -3.97 -16.98 -17.20
N ASN A 188 -4.08 -18.29 -17.02
CA ASN A 188 -5.30 -19.05 -17.32
C ASN A 188 -6.17 -19.07 -16.07
N VAL A 189 -7.39 -18.54 -16.18
CA VAL A 189 -8.26 -18.31 -15.01
C VAL A 189 -9.16 -19.50 -14.67
N THR A 190 -8.98 -20.64 -15.35
CA THR A 190 -9.75 -21.85 -15.07
C THR A 190 -8.90 -23.05 -14.65
N ASP A 191 -7.58 -22.86 -14.50
CA ASP A 191 -6.63 -23.94 -14.15
C ASP A 191 -6.89 -24.50 -12.74
N ASN A 192 -7.44 -23.69 -11.83
CA ASN A 192 -7.82 -24.05 -10.46
C ASN A 192 -9.29 -24.52 -10.33
N ASP A 193 -10.03 -24.58 -11.44
CA ASP A 193 -11.48 -24.82 -11.44
C ASP A 193 -11.88 -26.17 -12.04
N THR A 194 -13.08 -26.62 -11.68
CA THR A 194 -13.64 -27.87 -12.20
C THR A 194 -14.99 -27.64 -12.88
N ASN A 195 -15.28 -28.44 -13.91
CA ASN A 195 -16.54 -28.40 -14.66
C ASN A 195 -16.87 -27.08 -15.38
N VAL A 196 -15.88 -26.24 -15.65
CA VAL A 196 -16.03 -25.00 -16.42
C VAL A 196 -15.76 -25.20 -17.92
N ASP A 197 -16.38 -24.34 -18.73
CA ASP A 197 -16.08 -24.17 -20.16
C ASP A 197 -15.20 -22.93 -20.36
N ALA A 198 -13.89 -23.15 -20.39
CA ALA A 198 -12.86 -22.12 -20.58
C ALA A 198 -13.08 -21.23 -21.82
N THR A 199 -13.81 -21.71 -22.83
CA THR A 199 -14.06 -20.92 -24.07
C THR A 199 -15.10 -19.82 -23.85
N THR A 200 -15.78 -19.81 -22.70
CA THR A 200 -16.86 -18.88 -22.37
C THR A 200 -16.44 -17.76 -21.42
N VAL A 201 -15.15 -17.69 -21.05
CA VAL A 201 -14.62 -16.66 -20.15
C VAL A 201 -14.79 -15.28 -20.78
N ARG A 202 -15.40 -14.36 -20.02
CA ARG A 202 -15.54 -12.94 -20.37
C ARG A 202 -15.21 -12.10 -19.15
N LEU A 203 -14.52 -10.98 -19.34
CA LEU A 203 -14.28 -10.01 -18.25
C LEU A 203 -15.53 -9.20 -17.99
N ILE A 204 -15.72 -8.71 -16.78
CA ILE A 204 -16.80 -7.80 -16.40
C ILE A 204 -16.21 -6.42 -16.22
N ASP A 205 -16.67 -5.47 -17.02
CA ASP A 205 -16.20 -4.09 -16.95
C ASP A 205 -16.66 -3.42 -15.63
N PRO A 206 -15.72 -2.86 -14.83
CA PRO A 206 -15.98 -2.28 -13.53
C PRO A 206 -16.86 -1.01 -13.55
N LEU A 207 -17.04 -0.40 -14.72
CA LEU A 207 -17.83 0.81 -14.87
C LEU A 207 -19.23 0.51 -15.44
N THR A 208 -19.31 -0.42 -16.38
CA THR A 208 -20.54 -0.66 -17.15
C THR A 208 -21.32 -1.89 -16.74
N HIS A 209 -20.73 -2.81 -15.95
CA HIS A 209 -21.31 -4.11 -15.56
C HIS A 209 -21.56 -5.06 -16.73
N GLN A 210 -21.02 -4.73 -17.90
CA GLN A 210 -21.17 -5.55 -19.10
C GLN A 210 -19.97 -6.46 -19.28
N THR A 211 -20.23 -7.64 -19.83
CA THR A 211 -19.15 -8.56 -20.20
C THR A 211 -18.42 -8.08 -21.45
N SER A 212 -17.11 -8.01 -21.40
CA SER A 212 -16.23 -7.60 -22.50
C SER A 212 -15.03 -8.54 -22.62
N ASP A 213 -14.40 -8.56 -23.80
CA ASP A 213 -13.10 -9.21 -23.97
C ASP A 213 -11.95 -8.30 -23.54
N THR A 214 -12.22 -6.99 -23.41
CA THR A 214 -11.23 -5.97 -23.11
C THR A 214 -11.84 -4.92 -22.19
N VAL A 215 -11.13 -4.61 -21.11
CA VAL A 215 -11.54 -3.61 -20.11
C VAL A 215 -10.35 -2.70 -19.82
N TYR A 216 -10.53 -1.40 -20.03
CA TYR A 216 -9.51 -0.40 -19.68
C TYR A 216 -9.83 0.22 -18.32
N VAL A 217 -8.86 0.21 -17.42
CA VAL A 217 -8.94 0.84 -16.11
C VAL A 217 -8.06 2.10 -16.13
N PRO A 218 -8.67 3.30 -16.13
CA PRO A 218 -7.93 4.56 -16.28
C PRO A 218 -6.78 4.72 -15.29
N GLY A 219 -5.59 5.03 -15.82
CA GLY A 219 -4.39 5.25 -15.03
C GLY A 219 -3.72 3.98 -14.48
N GLN A 220 -4.26 2.79 -14.80
CA GLN A 220 -3.72 1.51 -14.36
C GLN A 220 -3.27 0.66 -15.54
N GLY A 221 -4.16 0.43 -16.52
CA GLY A 221 -3.87 -0.42 -17.66
C GLY A 221 -5.09 -1.11 -18.25
N THR A 222 -4.86 -2.12 -19.10
CA THR A 222 -5.89 -2.86 -19.82
C THR A 222 -5.90 -4.33 -19.46
N TRP A 223 -7.04 -4.85 -19.04
CA TRP A 223 -7.32 -6.28 -18.93
C TRP A 223 -7.89 -6.81 -20.25
N THR A 224 -7.39 -7.96 -20.73
CA THR A 224 -7.88 -8.61 -21.96
C THR A 224 -8.02 -10.10 -21.74
N VAL A 225 -9.13 -10.70 -22.16
CA VAL A 225 -9.23 -12.16 -22.35
C VAL A 225 -9.07 -12.46 -23.83
N LYS A 226 -8.24 -13.46 -24.14
CA LYS A 226 -8.09 -13.94 -25.52
C LYS A 226 -9.33 -14.70 -25.95
N ALA A 227 -9.94 -14.26 -27.04
CA ALA A 227 -11.21 -14.79 -27.52
C ALA A 227 -11.18 -16.32 -27.69
N GLY A 228 -12.13 -17.01 -27.04
CA GLY A 228 -12.28 -18.46 -27.09
C GLY A 228 -11.29 -19.24 -26.20
N THR A 229 -10.57 -18.57 -25.31
CA THR A 229 -9.72 -19.20 -24.28
C THR A 229 -9.99 -18.56 -22.91
N ASP A 230 -9.35 -19.09 -21.87
CA ASP A 230 -9.35 -18.58 -20.49
C ASP A 230 -8.08 -17.77 -20.17
N GLU A 231 -7.33 -17.37 -21.21
CA GLU A 231 -6.06 -16.65 -21.09
C GLU A 231 -6.38 -15.17 -20.87
N VAL A 232 -6.26 -14.70 -19.62
CA VAL A 232 -6.45 -13.31 -19.21
C VAL A 232 -5.10 -12.63 -19.05
N THR A 233 -4.96 -11.43 -19.63
CA THR A 233 -3.75 -10.61 -19.58
C THR A 233 -4.05 -9.22 -19.04
N PHE A 234 -3.30 -8.77 -18.05
CA PHE A 234 -3.21 -7.36 -17.68
C PHE A 234 -1.99 -6.70 -18.35
N THR A 235 -2.21 -5.61 -19.07
CA THR A 235 -1.15 -4.78 -19.65
C THR A 235 -1.14 -3.42 -18.93
N PRO A 236 -0.11 -3.09 -18.12
CA PRO A 236 -0.08 -1.83 -17.38
C PRO A 236 0.08 -0.61 -18.30
N ASP A 237 -0.49 0.53 -17.89
CA ASP A 237 -0.20 1.82 -18.50
C ASP A 237 1.26 2.21 -18.25
N ALA A 238 1.84 3.03 -19.14
CA ALA A 238 3.21 3.50 -18.98
C ALA A 238 3.38 4.26 -17.65
N GLY A 239 4.30 3.79 -16.81
CA GLY A 239 4.58 4.37 -15.49
C GLY A 239 3.68 3.86 -14.36
N PHE A 240 2.71 2.96 -14.64
CA PHE A 240 1.95 2.30 -13.59
C PHE A 240 2.84 1.31 -12.82
N SER A 241 2.88 1.47 -11.50
CA SER A 241 3.79 0.72 -10.63
C SER A 241 3.15 0.35 -9.28
N ALA A 242 1.84 0.11 -9.29
CA ALA A 242 1.09 -0.42 -8.16
C ALA A 242 0.33 -1.68 -8.62
N ASN A 243 -0.32 -2.40 -7.71
CA ASN A 243 -1.20 -3.50 -8.09
C ASN A 243 -2.42 -2.95 -8.84
N PRO A 244 -2.80 -3.50 -10.01
CA PRO A 244 -4.04 -3.10 -10.66
C PRO A 244 -5.23 -3.52 -9.81
N THR A 245 -6.32 -2.78 -9.94
CA THR A 245 -7.62 -3.17 -9.40
C THR A 245 -7.95 -4.55 -9.98
N PRO A 246 -8.24 -5.56 -9.14
CA PRO A 246 -8.66 -6.87 -9.61
C PRO A 246 -9.86 -6.77 -10.55
N ILE A 247 -9.89 -7.60 -11.58
CA ILE A 247 -11.00 -7.68 -12.54
C ILE A 247 -11.82 -8.92 -12.27
N ASN A 248 -13.15 -8.85 -12.37
CA ASN A 248 -13.98 -10.04 -12.31
C ASN A 248 -14.17 -10.64 -13.71
N TYR A 249 -14.22 -11.97 -13.79
CA TYR A 249 -14.64 -12.69 -14.98
C TYR A 249 -15.93 -13.48 -14.72
N MET A 250 -16.61 -13.81 -15.81
CA MET A 250 -17.76 -14.71 -15.86
C MET A 250 -17.42 -15.87 -16.79
N VAL A 251 -17.80 -17.08 -16.39
CA VAL A 251 -17.64 -18.31 -17.16
C VAL A 251 -18.87 -19.19 -17.00
N LYS A 252 -19.11 -20.07 -17.96
CA LYS A 252 -20.18 -21.08 -17.88
C LYS A 252 -19.63 -22.42 -17.45
N ASP A 253 -20.47 -23.22 -16.83
CA ASP A 253 -20.20 -24.65 -16.68
C ASP A 253 -20.32 -25.38 -18.03
N LYS A 254 -19.90 -26.65 -18.07
CA LYS A 254 -20.02 -27.51 -19.28
C LYS A 254 -21.47 -27.82 -19.69
N LEU A 255 -22.46 -27.47 -18.87
CA LEU A 255 -23.88 -27.59 -19.17
C LEU A 255 -24.46 -26.28 -19.74
N GLY A 256 -23.67 -25.22 -19.79
CA GLY A 256 -24.04 -23.90 -20.31
C GLY A 256 -24.66 -22.96 -19.27
N ASN A 257 -24.68 -23.34 -17.99
CA ASN A 257 -25.14 -22.48 -16.90
C ASN A 257 -24.09 -21.42 -16.58
N GLN A 258 -24.53 -20.19 -16.38
CA GLN A 258 -23.66 -19.10 -15.97
C GLN A 258 -23.24 -19.25 -14.51
N LEU A 259 -21.93 -19.23 -14.23
CA LEU A 259 -21.41 -19.23 -12.87
C LEU A 259 -21.28 -17.81 -12.30
N SER A 260 -21.16 -17.72 -10.98
CA SER A 260 -20.94 -16.47 -10.26
C SER A 260 -19.65 -15.79 -10.72
N PRO A 261 -19.60 -14.44 -10.78
CA PRO A 261 -18.37 -13.74 -11.12
C PRO A 261 -17.22 -14.08 -10.17
N THR A 262 -16.00 -14.16 -10.69
CA THR A 262 -14.80 -14.53 -9.93
C THR A 262 -13.64 -13.59 -10.23
N ALA A 263 -12.85 -13.27 -9.22
CA ALA A 263 -11.81 -12.26 -9.31
C ALA A 263 -10.51 -12.81 -9.91
N VAL A 264 -9.85 -11.96 -10.71
CA VAL A 264 -8.50 -12.13 -11.22
C VAL A 264 -7.66 -10.99 -10.69
N ALA A 265 -6.62 -11.32 -9.95
CA ALA A 265 -5.70 -10.36 -9.36
C ALA A 265 -4.29 -10.52 -9.93
N VAL A 266 -3.60 -9.38 -10.04
CA VAL A 266 -2.17 -9.30 -10.33
C VAL A 266 -1.51 -8.56 -9.19
N GLU A 267 -0.46 -9.14 -8.64
CA GLU A 267 0.36 -8.49 -7.62
C GLU A 267 1.71 -8.15 -8.22
N TYR A 268 2.06 -6.87 -8.16
CA TYR A 268 3.41 -6.41 -8.36
C TYR A 268 4.12 -6.32 -6.99
N PRO A 269 5.43 -6.53 -6.97
CA PRO A 269 6.20 -6.39 -5.74
C PRO A 269 6.08 -4.98 -5.15
N ALA A 270 6.17 -4.83 -3.83
CA ALA A 270 6.28 -3.50 -3.23
C ALA A 270 7.56 -2.80 -3.73
N GLN A 271 7.45 -1.52 -4.08
CA GLN A 271 8.61 -0.72 -4.47
C GLN A 271 9.57 -0.52 -3.29
N THR A 272 10.86 -0.55 -3.59
CA THR A 272 11.89 -0.15 -2.63
C THR A 272 11.97 1.37 -2.51
N THR A 273 12.41 1.84 -1.35
CA THR A 273 12.43 3.24 -0.95
C THR A 273 13.85 3.79 -0.96
N ALA A 274 14.03 4.98 -1.55
CA ALA A 274 15.34 5.62 -1.62
C ALA A 274 16.00 5.83 -0.25
N ASP A 275 17.32 5.65 -0.21
CA ASP A 275 18.14 5.84 0.98
C ASP A 275 18.92 7.15 0.95
N ARG A 276 18.91 7.86 2.09
CA ARG A 276 19.72 9.05 2.30
C ARG A 276 20.19 9.11 3.75
N VAL A 277 21.51 9.07 3.95
CA VAL A 277 22.10 9.09 5.30
C VAL A 277 23.20 10.17 5.42
N PRO A 278 23.32 10.82 6.58
CA PRO A 278 24.43 11.74 6.83
C PRO A 278 25.75 10.98 7.05
N GLY A 279 26.87 11.61 6.69
CA GLY A 279 28.23 11.10 6.90
C GLY A 279 29.14 12.07 7.65
N GLU A 280 30.29 11.59 8.11
CA GLU A 280 31.37 12.43 8.65
C GLU A 280 32.49 12.62 7.63
N LEU A 281 33.03 13.83 7.50
CA LEU A 281 34.02 14.17 6.47
C LEU A 281 35.20 13.18 6.40
N GLY A 282 35.40 12.62 5.20
CA GLY A 282 36.48 11.69 4.91
C GLY A 282 36.38 10.33 5.61
N GLN A 283 35.28 10.05 6.33
CA GLN A 283 35.04 8.76 6.98
C GLN A 283 34.18 7.86 6.08
N PRO A 284 34.39 6.53 6.12
CA PRO A 284 33.46 5.61 5.50
C PRO A 284 32.07 5.68 6.13
N VAL A 285 31.03 5.55 5.31
CA VAL A 285 29.63 5.53 5.76
C VAL A 285 28.99 4.22 5.32
N THR A 286 28.27 3.56 6.24
CA THR A 286 27.53 2.33 5.98
C THR A 286 26.05 2.57 6.15
N VAL A 287 25.26 2.21 5.14
CA VAL A 287 23.81 2.31 5.12
C VAL A 287 23.18 0.93 4.93
N ASP A 288 22.06 0.68 5.59
CA ASP A 288 21.27 -0.54 5.44
C ASP A 288 20.13 -0.27 4.44
N VAL A 289 20.38 -0.55 3.16
CA VAL A 289 19.53 -0.13 2.03
C VAL A 289 18.25 -0.95 1.88
N VAL A 290 17.98 -1.85 2.82
CA VAL A 290 16.74 -2.64 2.84
C VAL A 290 16.00 -2.49 4.17
N ALA A 291 16.49 -1.63 5.08
CA ALA A 291 15.88 -1.43 6.39
C ALA A 291 14.52 -0.71 6.30
N ASN A 292 14.31 0.10 5.26
CA ASN A 292 13.07 0.79 4.93
C ASN A 292 12.22 0.03 3.88
N ASP A 293 12.65 -1.16 3.47
CA ASP A 293 12.01 -1.96 2.43
C ASP A 293 11.29 -3.18 3.02
N SER A 294 10.13 -3.51 2.45
CA SER A 294 9.36 -4.71 2.83
C SER A 294 9.43 -5.77 1.75
N ASN A 295 9.36 -7.05 2.14
CA ASN A 295 9.32 -8.21 1.24
C ASN A 295 10.51 -8.33 0.27
N VAL A 296 11.71 -7.87 0.67
CA VAL A 296 12.94 -8.00 -0.13
C VAL A 296 13.86 -9.11 0.39
N ASP A 297 14.57 -9.78 -0.53
CA ASP A 297 15.65 -10.71 -0.18
C ASP A 297 17.00 -9.99 -0.27
N ALA A 298 17.51 -9.55 0.88
CA ALA A 298 18.79 -8.84 1.01
C ALA A 298 19.98 -9.56 0.35
N LYS A 299 19.94 -10.89 0.21
CA LYS A 299 21.02 -11.68 -0.40
C LYS A 299 21.14 -11.48 -1.91
N THR A 300 20.12 -10.89 -2.53
CA THR A 300 20.06 -10.69 -3.98
C THR A 300 20.51 -9.30 -4.42
N ILE A 301 20.89 -8.43 -3.47
CA ILE A 301 21.30 -7.06 -3.76
C ILE A 301 22.49 -7.03 -4.73
N LYS A 302 22.39 -6.14 -5.72
CA LYS A 302 23.48 -5.75 -6.61
C LYS A 302 23.54 -4.24 -6.71
N LEU A 303 24.75 -3.71 -6.84
CA LEU A 303 24.98 -2.27 -6.98
C LEU A 303 25.03 -1.89 -8.45
N ILE A 304 24.35 -0.84 -8.87
CA ILE A 304 24.38 -0.35 -10.25
C ILE A 304 25.34 0.82 -10.33
N ASN A 305 26.29 0.72 -11.26
CA ASN A 305 27.19 1.83 -11.53
C ASN A 305 26.45 2.93 -12.30
N PRO A 306 26.41 4.19 -11.80
CA PRO A 306 25.65 5.26 -12.43
C PRO A 306 26.18 5.64 -13.82
N LYS A 307 27.44 5.33 -14.14
CA LYS A 307 28.06 5.61 -15.44
C LYS A 307 27.72 4.57 -16.51
N THR A 308 27.66 3.29 -16.14
CA THR A 308 27.42 2.19 -17.09
C THR A 308 25.97 1.72 -17.09
N SER A 309 25.20 2.02 -16.03
CA SER A 309 23.88 1.44 -15.77
C SER A 309 23.88 -0.10 -15.68
N GLU A 310 25.05 -0.71 -15.49
CA GLU A 310 25.18 -2.15 -15.35
C GLU A 310 25.24 -2.57 -13.87
N PRO A 311 24.58 -3.67 -13.49
CA PRO A 311 24.68 -4.22 -12.14
C PRO A 311 26.08 -4.82 -11.92
N SER A 312 26.83 -4.21 -11.02
CA SER A 312 28.01 -4.78 -10.38
C SER A 312 27.59 -5.69 -9.22
N THR A 313 28.30 -6.81 -9.05
CA THR A 313 27.95 -7.78 -8.00
C THR A 313 28.36 -7.32 -6.61
N ASP A 314 29.46 -6.56 -6.49
CA ASP A 314 30.11 -6.35 -5.19
C ASP A 314 30.54 -4.90 -4.92
N LYS A 315 31.08 -4.20 -5.93
CA LYS A 315 31.66 -2.85 -5.74
C LYS A 315 31.42 -1.93 -6.93
N VAL A 316 31.27 -0.64 -6.66
CA VAL A 316 31.23 0.44 -7.64
C VAL A 316 32.29 1.48 -7.27
N PHE A 317 33.29 1.65 -8.11
CA PHE A 317 34.29 2.71 -7.97
C PHE A 317 33.84 3.94 -8.74
N VAL A 318 33.80 5.09 -8.07
CA VAL A 318 33.53 6.39 -8.69
C VAL A 318 34.84 7.19 -8.72
N GLU A 319 35.31 7.47 -9.92
CA GLU A 319 36.61 8.11 -10.16
C GLU A 319 36.68 9.49 -9.49
N GLY A 320 37.71 9.70 -8.67
CA GLY A 320 37.91 10.96 -7.95
C GLY A 320 37.12 11.09 -6.64
N GLU A 321 36.27 10.11 -6.30
CA GLU A 321 35.39 10.21 -5.13
C GLU A 321 35.64 9.08 -4.11
N GLY A 322 35.51 7.82 -4.52
CA GLY A 322 35.54 6.69 -3.58
C GLY A 322 34.98 5.39 -4.14
N THR A 323 34.77 4.43 -3.25
CA THR A 323 34.24 3.10 -3.58
C THR A 323 32.99 2.81 -2.77
N TRP A 324 31.90 2.46 -3.43
CA TRP A 324 30.74 1.80 -2.82
C TRP A 324 30.95 0.29 -2.83
N GLU A 325 30.75 -0.38 -1.70
CA GLU A 325 30.97 -1.82 -1.53
C GLU A 325 29.83 -2.45 -0.74
N LEU A 326 29.36 -3.60 -1.21
CA LEU A 326 28.33 -4.38 -0.56
C LEU A 326 28.92 -5.14 0.65
N VAL A 327 28.33 -4.97 1.83
CA VAL A 327 28.77 -5.66 3.05
C VAL A 327 28.28 -7.09 3.02
N LYS A 328 29.20 -8.05 3.16
CA LYS A 328 28.94 -9.48 3.11
C LYS A 328 29.05 -10.14 4.49
N ASP A 329 28.25 -11.17 4.72
CA ASP A 329 28.34 -12.04 5.89
C ASP A 329 29.54 -13.00 5.80
N SER A 330 29.74 -13.82 6.84
CA SER A 330 30.82 -14.82 6.87
C SER A 330 30.71 -15.90 5.78
N SER A 331 29.55 -16.02 5.14
CA SER A 331 29.28 -16.96 4.04
C SER A 331 29.42 -16.30 2.66
N GLY A 332 29.77 -15.00 2.61
CA GLY A 332 29.93 -14.25 1.38
C GLY A 332 28.62 -13.72 0.78
N ASN A 333 27.51 -13.80 1.50
CA ASN A 333 26.22 -13.27 1.03
C ASN A 333 26.07 -11.81 1.43
N PRO A 334 25.45 -10.97 0.58
CA PRO A 334 25.08 -9.62 0.96
C PRO A 334 24.21 -9.57 2.23
N THR A 335 24.47 -8.60 3.08
CA THR A 335 23.78 -8.42 4.38
C THR A 335 22.61 -7.45 4.34
N GLY A 336 22.39 -6.75 3.22
CA GLY A 336 21.50 -5.57 3.16
C GLY A 336 22.25 -4.24 3.24
N LYS A 337 23.53 -4.26 3.66
CA LYS A 337 24.29 -3.03 3.91
C LYS A 337 25.26 -2.69 2.79
N VAL A 338 25.42 -1.40 2.52
CA VAL A 338 26.37 -0.84 1.55
C VAL A 338 27.26 0.17 2.26
N THR A 339 28.57 0.09 2.02
CA THR A 339 29.57 1.02 2.57
C THR A 339 30.18 1.87 1.46
N PHE A 340 30.14 3.19 1.58
CA PHE A 340 30.96 4.08 0.78
C PHE A 340 32.25 4.41 1.53
N THR A 341 33.39 4.25 0.86
CA THR A 341 34.72 4.64 1.37
C THR A 341 35.29 5.75 0.48
N PRO A 342 35.42 6.99 0.98
CA PRO A 342 35.99 8.08 0.20
C PRO A 342 37.49 7.87 -0.06
N ILE A 343 37.99 8.35 -1.20
CA ILE A 343 39.44 8.46 -1.40
C ILE A 343 40.02 9.56 -0.49
N PRO A 344 41.31 9.49 -0.09
CA PRO A 344 41.94 10.57 0.66
C PRO A 344 41.83 11.91 -0.05
N GLY A 345 41.31 12.92 0.66
CA GLY A 345 41.09 14.28 0.13
C GLY A 345 39.73 14.52 -0.51
N PHE A 346 38.84 13.52 -0.57
CA PHE A 346 37.45 13.71 -0.94
C PHE A 346 36.60 14.10 0.28
N TYR A 347 35.88 15.22 0.17
CA TYR A 347 35.11 15.84 1.26
C TYR A 347 33.69 16.26 0.85
N GLY A 348 33.30 16.03 -0.40
CA GLY A 348 31.96 16.34 -0.90
C GLY A 348 31.04 15.12 -0.86
N ASP A 349 29.78 15.31 -1.22
CA ASP A 349 28.81 14.22 -1.36
C ASP A 349 29.23 13.29 -2.51
N PRO A 350 29.29 11.96 -2.30
CA PRO A 350 29.57 11.04 -3.38
C PRO A 350 28.41 11.01 -4.38
N THR A 351 28.74 10.80 -5.65
CA THR A 351 27.75 10.54 -6.69
C THR A 351 26.84 9.40 -6.24
N PRO A 352 25.51 9.63 -6.17
CA PRO A 352 24.56 8.59 -5.80
C PRO A 352 24.65 7.39 -6.76
N ILE A 353 24.52 6.20 -6.20
CA ILE A 353 24.39 4.96 -6.99
C ILE A 353 22.97 4.41 -6.84
N ASN A 354 22.58 3.50 -7.71
CA ASN A 354 21.36 2.71 -7.51
C ASN A 354 21.73 1.32 -7.01
N TYR A 355 20.83 0.67 -6.29
CA TYR A 355 20.87 -0.78 -6.07
C TYR A 355 19.64 -1.43 -6.71
N VAL A 356 19.74 -2.72 -6.99
CA VAL A 356 18.59 -3.59 -7.30
C VAL A 356 18.60 -4.75 -6.34
N VAL A 357 17.41 -5.21 -5.97
CA VAL A 357 17.17 -6.33 -5.08
C VAL A 357 15.99 -7.12 -5.62
N ASN A 358 15.89 -8.40 -5.31
CA ASN A 358 14.69 -9.18 -5.58
C ASN A 358 13.76 -9.15 -4.37
N ASN A 359 12.47 -9.34 -4.59
CA ASN A 359 11.56 -9.65 -3.51
C ASN A 359 11.81 -11.08 -2.97
N THR A 360 11.16 -11.42 -1.86
CA THR A 360 11.21 -12.76 -1.24
C THR A 360 10.68 -13.88 -2.16
N ASN A 361 9.92 -13.54 -3.20
CA ASN A 361 9.43 -14.45 -4.23
C ASN A 361 10.38 -14.57 -5.45
N GLY A 362 11.51 -13.87 -5.44
CA GLY A 362 12.55 -13.93 -6.47
C GLY A 362 12.36 -12.97 -7.66
N ALA A 363 11.35 -12.11 -7.65
CA ALA A 363 11.11 -11.11 -8.71
C ALA A 363 11.97 -9.85 -8.50
N PRO A 364 12.64 -9.31 -9.54
CA PRO A 364 13.50 -8.13 -9.42
C PRO A 364 12.70 -6.84 -9.14
N GLN A 365 13.27 -5.97 -8.30
CA GLN A 365 12.76 -4.62 -8.04
C GLN A 365 13.36 -3.59 -9.01
N ASN A 366 12.71 -2.43 -9.10
CA ASN A 366 13.26 -1.29 -9.83
C ASN A 366 14.58 -0.82 -9.18
N PRO A 367 15.50 -0.23 -9.97
CA PRO A 367 16.69 0.42 -9.43
C PRO A 367 16.32 1.55 -8.46
N THR A 368 16.87 1.49 -7.24
CA THR A 368 16.56 2.44 -6.17
C THR A 368 17.80 3.18 -5.72
N PRO A 369 17.74 4.52 -5.59
CA PRO A 369 18.91 5.33 -5.30
C PRO A 369 19.31 5.25 -3.82
N VAL A 370 20.61 5.26 -3.60
CA VAL A 370 21.25 5.45 -2.30
C VAL A 370 22.21 6.64 -2.36
N SER A 371 22.12 7.52 -1.37
CA SER A 371 22.87 8.77 -1.29
C SER A 371 23.43 9.00 0.12
N ILE A 372 24.56 9.71 0.19
CA ILE A 372 25.21 10.11 1.44
C ILE A 372 25.40 11.63 1.39
N ASP A 373 25.08 12.32 2.48
CA ASP A 373 25.36 13.75 2.61
C ASP A 373 26.45 13.98 3.65
N TYR A 374 27.56 14.57 3.23
CA TYR A 374 28.59 15.05 4.13
C TYR A 374 28.32 16.51 4.52
N PRO A 375 28.74 16.92 5.74
CA PRO A 375 28.65 18.31 6.11
C PRO A 375 29.58 19.14 5.24
N SER A 376 29.11 20.31 4.87
CA SER A 376 29.80 21.21 3.95
C SER A 376 31.05 21.82 4.60
N THR A 377 32.14 22.00 3.84
CA THR A 377 33.39 22.59 4.35
C THR A 377 33.43 24.10 4.13
N SER A 378 34.07 24.84 5.06
CA SER A 378 34.38 26.25 4.86
C SER A 378 35.59 26.41 3.94
N VAL A 379 35.54 27.35 3.02
CA VAL A 379 36.58 27.72 2.08
C VAL A 379 37.16 29.08 2.49
N PRO A 380 38.49 29.23 2.64
CA PRO A 380 39.07 30.50 3.05
C PRO A 380 38.69 31.69 2.15
N ASP A 381 38.24 32.77 2.77
CA ASP A 381 37.94 34.02 2.08
C ASP A 381 39.16 34.91 1.86
N VAL A 382 39.24 35.54 0.69
CA VAL A 382 40.26 36.54 0.37
C VAL A 382 39.62 37.76 -0.28
N ALA A 383 39.88 38.95 0.30
CA ALA A 383 39.52 40.24 -0.28
C ALA A 383 40.76 41.12 -0.42
N ILE A 384 40.92 41.78 -1.57
CA ILE A 384 42.02 42.72 -1.80
C ILE A 384 41.63 44.10 -1.26
N GLY A 385 42.42 44.62 -0.33
CA GLY A 385 42.20 45.94 0.29
C GLY A 385 43.21 47.00 -0.12
N VAL A 386 42.87 48.27 0.15
CA VAL A 386 43.78 49.41 0.09
C VAL A 386 44.18 49.80 1.52
N PRO A 387 45.48 50.02 1.82
CA PRO A 387 45.91 50.42 3.16
C PRO A 387 45.16 51.64 3.71
N GLY A 388 44.65 51.53 4.93
CA GLY A 388 43.91 52.60 5.61
C GLY A 388 42.45 52.75 5.21
N GLN A 389 41.93 51.91 4.30
CA GLN A 389 40.51 51.89 3.92
C GLN A 389 39.82 50.63 4.45
N PRO A 390 38.51 50.70 4.79
CA PRO A 390 37.74 49.52 5.17
C PRO A 390 37.56 48.57 3.98
N VAL A 391 37.53 47.27 4.27
CA VAL A 391 37.24 46.19 3.31
C VAL A 391 36.01 45.43 3.81
N THR A 392 35.07 45.12 2.92
CA THR A 392 33.89 44.30 3.22
C THR A 392 33.98 43.02 2.40
N GLN A 393 33.80 41.87 3.05
CA GLN A 393 33.83 40.54 2.44
C GLN A 393 32.65 39.74 2.97
N ASN A 394 31.97 39.00 2.09
CA ASN A 394 31.01 37.99 2.50
C ASN A 394 31.77 36.67 2.72
N VAL A 395 31.67 36.12 3.93
CA VAL A 395 32.47 34.96 4.38
C VAL A 395 31.74 33.63 4.34
N THR A 396 30.52 33.60 3.80
CA THR A 396 29.73 32.35 3.69
C THR A 396 29.46 31.95 2.25
N SER A 397 29.74 32.85 1.28
CA SER A 397 29.30 32.71 -0.10
C SER A 397 30.01 31.59 -0.90
N ASN A 398 31.20 31.22 -0.46
CA ASN A 398 32.06 30.17 -1.02
C ASN A 398 32.13 28.92 -0.14
N ASP A 399 31.41 28.90 0.98
CA ASP A 399 31.41 27.81 1.94
C ASP A 399 30.31 26.78 1.63
N GLY A 400 30.61 25.50 1.79
CA GLY A 400 29.68 24.42 1.52
C GLY A 400 29.16 24.35 0.08
N ASN A 401 27.87 24.09 -0.12
CA ASN A 401 27.22 24.09 -1.45
C ASN A 401 27.00 25.53 -2.00
N GLY A 402 28.08 26.31 -2.09
CA GLY A 402 28.05 27.71 -2.54
C GLY A 402 27.24 28.62 -1.62
N GLY A 403 27.38 28.42 -0.30
CA GLY A 403 26.75 29.19 0.77
C GLY A 403 25.31 28.78 1.12
N LYS A 404 24.74 27.77 0.46
CA LYS A 404 23.35 27.35 0.67
C LYS A 404 23.12 26.55 1.96
N ASP A 405 24.15 25.86 2.43
CA ASP A 405 24.08 25.00 3.62
C ASP A 405 24.62 25.70 4.87
N VAL A 406 24.98 26.98 4.74
CA VAL A 406 25.58 27.79 5.81
C VAL A 406 24.55 28.79 6.28
N ASP A 407 24.24 28.80 7.59
CA ASP A 407 23.41 29.82 8.21
C ASP A 407 24.26 31.08 8.49
N PRO A 408 24.10 32.18 7.72
CA PRO A 408 24.94 33.36 7.88
C PRO A 408 24.72 34.08 9.22
N SER A 409 23.61 33.81 9.91
CA SER A 409 23.34 34.39 11.23
C SER A 409 24.22 33.79 12.34
N THR A 410 24.85 32.65 12.06
CA THR A 410 25.74 31.95 13.01
C THR A 410 27.21 32.40 12.90
N VAL A 411 27.54 33.28 11.95
CA VAL A 411 28.92 33.77 11.74
C VAL A 411 29.43 34.51 12.97
N GLN A 412 30.56 34.05 13.50
CA GLN A 412 31.26 34.68 14.63
C GLN A 412 32.73 34.90 14.27
N LEU A 413 33.26 36.06 14.67
CA LEU A 413 34.69 36.34 14.56
C LEU A 413 35.40 35.81 15.80
N ILE A 414 36.42 34.96 15.59
CA ILE A 414 37.25 34.41 16.65
C ILE A 414 38.51 35.29 16.80
N ASP A 415 38.89 35.59 18.05
CA ASP A 415 40.15 36.29 18.31
C ASP A 415 41.33 35.37 17.93
N PRO A 416 42.21 35.76 17.00
CA PRO A 416 43.35 34.93 16.60
C PRO A 416 44.33 34.62 17.75
N LYS A 417 44.25 35.33 18.88
CA LYS A 417 45.03 35.01 20.09
C LYS A 417 44.42 33.84 20.88
N ASN A 418 43.14 33.55 20.70
CA ASN A 418 42.39 32.49 21.38
C ASN A 418 41.51 31.69 20.38
N PRO A 419 42.11 30.90 19.49
CA PRO A 419 41.37 30.22 18.41
C PRO A 419 40.42 29.08 18.86
N ASN A 420 40.42 28.72 20.16
CA ASN A 420 39.66 27.58 20.70
C ASN A 420 38.54 27.99 21.69
N THR A 421 38.16 29.27 21.74
CA THR A 421 37.10 29.80 22.63
C THR A 421 35.91 30.31 21.87
#